data_AF-A0A6A4Z727-F1
#
_entry.id   AF-A0A6A4Z727-F1
#
_cell.length_a   1.000
_cell.length_b   1.000
_cell.length_c   1.000
_cell.angle_alpha   90.00
_cell.angle_beta   90.00
_cell.angle_gamma   90.00
#
_symmetry.space_group_name_H-M   'P 1'
#
loop_
_entity.id
_entity.type
_entity.pdbx_description
1 polymer ?
#
loop_
_entity_poly.entity_id
_entity_poly.type
_entity_poly.pdbx_seq_one_letter_code
_entity_poly.pdbx_strand_id
1 'polypeptide(L)'
;SQAVDIAASVDAGSSAAAAASDAGLDSDAVSDIVSKVADSADNVADPADVAADAALDNGASPDQAADVAASVDAGSSAAAAASDAGLDSDAVSDIVGQVADSSDNVADSADVAAAAAADSGASDAQVAQVAASVDAGADPAAAADDAGLSSAAAAAVDNIVDDAADNTADSADVAAAAAADSGASDEQVAQVAASVDAGASPSDA
;
A
#
# COMPACT_ATOMS: atom_id res chain seq x y z
N SER A 1 16.41 -14.96 15.06
CA SER A 1 17.16 -13.87 15.73
C SER A 1 16.23 -12.68 15.74
N GLN A 2 16.36 -11.73 16.67
CA GLN A 2 15.39 -10.62 16.77
C GLN A 2 15.09 -9.96 15.42
N ALA A 3 16.09 -9.69 14.58
CA ALA A 3 15.87 -9.16 13.23
C ALA A 3 15.07 -10.08 12.28
N VAL A 4 15.29 -11.40 12.34
CA VAL A 4 14.52 -12.38 11.54
C VAL A 4 13.08 -12.49 12.06
N ASP A 5 12.91 -12.40 13.38
CA ASP A 5 11.59 -12.50 14.02
C ASP A 5 10.76 -11.25 13.68
N ILE A 6 11.38 -10.05 13.67
CA ILE A 6 10.77 -8.80 13.20
C ILE A 6 10.36 -8.90 11.72
N ALA A 7 11.30 -9.31 10.85
CA ALA A 7 11.02 -9.43 9.42
C ALA A 7 9.86 -10.38 9.14
N ALA A 8 9.81 -11.54 9.81
CA ALA A 8 8.72 -12.49 9.64
C ALA A 8 7.35 -11.96 10.11
N SER A 9 7.32 -11.10 11.14
CA SER A 9 6.08 -10.44 11.56
C SER A 9 5.62 -9.40 10.55
N VAL A 10 6.55 -8.63 9.97
CA VAL A 10 6.24 -7.64 8.92
C VAL A 10 5.74 -8.34 7.65
N ASP A 11 6.41 -9.41 7.20
CA ASP A 11 5.95 -10.24 6.08
C ASP A 11 4.56 -10.87 6.33
N ALA A 12 4.17 -11.03 7.60
CA ALA A 12 2.85 -11.51 7.99
C ALA A 12 1.80 -10.39 8.11
N GLY A 13 2.15 -9.15 7.76
CA GLY A 13 1.27 -7.98 7.75
C GLY A 13 1.22 -7.20 9.06
N SER A 14 2.21 -7.34 9.95
CA SER A 14 2.35 -6.43 11.09
C SER A 14 3.08 -5.16 10.67
N SER A 15 2.73 -4.02 11.26
CA SER A 15 3.57 -2.82 11.15
C SER A 15 4.99 -3.09 11.68
N ALA A 16 5.98 -2.41 11.11
CA ALA A 16 7.36 -2.51 11.56
C ALA A 16 7.51 -2.01 13.00
N ALA A 17 6.74 -1.00 13.40
CA ALA A 17 6.67 -0.52 14.77
C ALA A 17 6.18 -1.59 15.75
N ALA A 18 5.08 -2.28 15.42
CA ALA A 18 4.54 -3.36 16.25
C ALA A 18 5.52 -4.53 16.34
N ALA A 19 6.06 -4.97 15.20
CA ALA A 19 7.04 -6.06 15.14
C ALA A 19 8.30 -5.76 15.97
N ALA A 20 8.83 -4.54 15.87
CA ALA A 20 9.98 -4.08 16.64
C ALA A 20 9.69 -4.02 18.15
N SER A 21 8.51 -3.51 18.53
CA SER A 21 8.07 -3.41 19.92
C SER A 21 7.88 -4.79 20.55
N ASP A 22 7.26 -5.72 19.82
CA ASP A 22 7.06 -7.11 20.24
C ASP A 22 8.39 -7.88 20.39
N ALA A 23 9.38 -7.53 19.58
CA ALA A 23 10.75 -8.03 19.72
C ALA A 23 11.51 -7.43 20.92
N GLY A 24 10.89 -6.50 21.66
CA GLY A 24 11.39 -5.89 22.88
C GLY A 24 12.41 -4.79 22.65
N LEU A 25 12.39 -4.13 21.49
CA LEU A 25 13.22 -2.96 21.22
C LEU A 25 12.70 -1.74 22.00
N ASP A 26 13.59 -0.79 22.29
CA ASP A 26 13.22 0.47 22.93
C ASP A 26 12.62 1.46 21.91
N SER A 27 12.00 2.54 22.42
CA SER A 27 11.31 3.54 21.59
C SER A 27 12.21 4.16 20.53
N ASP A 28 13.48 4.39 20.87
CA ASP A 28 14.44 5.04 20.00
C ASP A 28 14.76 4.11 18.82
N ALA A 29 14.97 2.82 19.09
CA ALA A 29 15.17 1.82 18.04
C ALA A 29 13.92 1.57 17.19
N VAL A 30 12.72 1.63 17.78
CA VAL A 30 11.44 1.56 17.03
C VAL A 30 11.32 2.75 16.08
N SER A 31 11.53 3.96 16.58
CA SER A 31 11.53 5.22 15.81
C SER A 31 12.50 5.13 14.62
N ASP A 32 13.73 4.68 14.86
CA ASP A 32 14.76 4.48 13.81
C ASP A 32 14.37 3.46 12.73
N ILE A 33 13.56 2.43 13.07
CA ILE A 33 13.09 1.43 12.11
C ILE A 33 11.95 2.00 11.27
N VAL A 34 10.97 2.61 11.93
CA VAL A 34 9.80 3.24 11.30
C VAL A 34 10.25 4.27 10.28
N SER A 35 11.15 5.19 10.64
CA SER A 35 11.65 6.20 9.70
C SER A 35 12.30 5.57 8.47
N LYS A 36 13.05 4.46 8.62
CA LYS A 36 13.66 3.78 7.47
C LYS A 36 12.66 3.06 6.58
N VAL A 37 11.60 2.52 7.16
CA VAL A 37 10.51 1.87 6.41
C VAL A 37 9.75 2.94 5.62
N ALA A 38 9.39 4.05 6.26
CA ALA A 38 8.74 5.18 5.60
C ALA A 38 9.62 5.80 4.50
N ASP A 39 10.90 6.08 4.77
CA ASP A 39 11.87 6.58 3.77
C ASP A 39 11.96 5.66 2.53
N SER A 40 11.81 4.35 2.73
CA SER A 40 11.79 3.37 1.64
C SER A 40 10.48 3.44 0.85
N ALA A 41 9.35 3.59 1.54
CA ALA A 41 8.02 3.67 0.96
C ALA A 41 7.71 5.00 0.25
N ASP A 42 8.41 6.09 0.59
CA ASP A 42 8.28 7.40 -0.08
C ASP A 42 8.57 7.37 -1.59
N ASN A 43 9.20 6.30 -2.09
CA ASN A 43 9.52 6.12 -3.50
C ASN A 43 8.57 5.15 -4.22
N VAL A 44 7.50 4.70 -3.57
CA VAL A 44 6.46 3.90 -4.23
C VAL A 44 5.74 4.77 -5.25
N ALA A 45 5.63 4.25 -6.45
CA ALA A 45 4.96 4.95 -7.53
C ALA A 45 3.44 4.85 -7.39
N ASP A 46 2.75 5.89 -7.84
CA ASP A 46 1.29 5.93 -7.95
C ASP A 46 0.81 4.73 -8.82
N PRO A 47 -0.18 3.95 -8.35
CA PRO A 47 -0.77 2.85 -9.11
C PRO A 47 -1.16 3.20 -10.54
N ALA A 48 -1.65 4.42 -10.80
CA ALA A 48 -2.02 4.85 -12.14
C ALA A 48 -0.80 4.99 -13.07
N ASP A 49 0.30 5.54 -12.56
CA ASP A 49 1.56 5.65 -13.29
C ASP A 49 2.14 4.26 -13.58
N VAL A 50 2.13 3.35 -12.59
CA VAL A 50 2.58 1.97 -12.75
C VAL A 50 1.74 1.23 -13.80
N ALA A 51 0.42 1.39 -13.76
CA ALA A 51 -0.49 0.75 -14.71
C ALA A 51 -0.27 1.25 -16.16
N ALA A 52 -0.06 2.56 -16.34
CA ALA A 52 0.24 3.13 -17.65
C ALA A 52 1.59 2.67 -18.21
N ASP A 53 2.65 2.68 -17.39
CA ASP A 53 3.96 2.19 -17.81
C ASP A 53 3.92 0.70 -18.17
N ALA A 54 3.24 -0.12 -17.35
CA ALA A 54 3.04 -1.54 -17.64
C ALA A 54 2.23 -1.78 -18.93
N ALA A 55 1.22 -0.94 -19.21
CA ALA A 55 0.47 -1.00 -20.47
C ALA A 55 1.36 -0.68 -21.68
N LEU A 56 2.21 0.34 -21.59
CA LEU A 56 3.17 0.70 -22.64
C LEU A 56 4.17 -0.43 -22.91
N ASP A 57 4.68 -1.07 -21.85
CA ASP A 57 5.58 -2.22 -21.97
C ASP A 57 4.91 -3.42 -22.66
N ASN A 58 3.59 -3.55 -22.47
CA ASN A 58 2.73 -4.52 -23.18
C ASN A 58 2.32 -4.08 -24.60
N GLY A 59 2.88 -2.97 -25.10
CA GLY A 59 2.64 -2.50 -26.46
C GLY A 59 1.33 -1.76 -26.68
N ALA A 60 0.68 -1.30 -25.60
CA ALA A 60 -0.42 -0.36 -25.70
C ALA A 60 0.01 0.92 -26.43
N SER A 61 -0.93 1.57 -27.10
CA SER A 61 -0.69 2.93 -27.60
C SER A 61 -0.61 3.93 -26.44
N PRO A 62 0.04 5.10 -26.63
CA PRO A 62 0.05 6.16 -25.62
C PRO A 62 -1.35 6.61 -25.19
N ASP A 63 -2.33 6.61 -26.10
CA ASP A 63 -3.71 6.97 -25.79
C ASP A 63 -4.35 5.91 -24.87
N GLN A 64 -4.12 4.62 -25.14
CA GLN A 64 -4.62 3.54 -24.28
C GLN A 64 -3.98 3.57 -22.89
N ALA A 65 -2.65 3.76 -22.80
CA ALA A 65 -1.98 3.87 -21.51
C ALA A 65 -2.48 5.08 -20.70
N ALA A 66 -2.73 6.21 -21.36
CA ALA A 66 -3.33 7.38 -20.70
C ALA A 66 -4.77 7.13 -20.23
N ASP A 67 -5.57 6.41 -21.02
CA ASP A 67 -6.93 6.01 -20.61
C ASP A 67 -6.89 5.06 -19.40
N VAL A 68 -5.90 4.16 -19.32
CA VAL A 68 -5.66 3.29 -18.17
C VAL A 68 -5.34 4.11 -16.92
N ALA A 69 -4.28 4.94 -16.96
CA ALA A 69 -3.92 5.79 -15.82
C ALA A 69 -5.09 6.64 -15.33
N ALA A 70 -5.78 7.33 -16.24
CA ALA A 70 -6.90 8.19 -15.87
C ALA A 70 -8.07 7.43 -15.22
N SER A 71 -8.26 6.15 -15.57
CA SER A 71 -9.31 5.32 -14.98
C SER A 71 -8.91 4.81 -13.59
N VAL A 72 -7.63 4.48 -13.41
CA VAL A 72 -7.06 4.08 -12.10
C VAL A 72 -7.07 5.27 -11.12
N ASP A 73 -6.63 6.45 -11.56
CA ASP A 73 -6.74 7.72 -10.79
C ASP A 73 -8.19 8.03 -10.36
N ALA A 74 -9.16 7.60 -11.16
CA ALA A 74 -10.57 7.77 -10.85
C ALA A 74 -11.14 6.69 -9.90
N GLY A 75 -10.30 5.75 -9.45
CA GLY A 75 -10.63 4.69 -8.52
C GLY A 75 -11.08 3.38 -9.17
N SER A 76 -10.75 3.13 -10.45
CA SER A 76 -10.94 1.80 -11.06
C SER A 76 -9.77 0.88 -10.71
N SER A 77 -10.00 -0.43 -10.65
CA SER A 77 -8.91 -1.40 -10.66
C SER A 77 -8.09 -1.28 -11.97
N ALA A 78 -6.81 -1.59 -11.89
CA ALA A 78 -5.91 -1.61 -13.04
C ALA A 78 -6.39 -2.64 -14.09
N ALA A 79 -6.89 -3.80 -13.63
CA ALA A 79 -7.47 -4.81 -14.51
C ALA A 79 -8.69 -4.31 -15.31
N ALA A 80 -9.63 -3.62 -14.65
CA ALA A 80 -10.81 -3.07 -15.31
C ALA A 80 -10.42 -1.96 -16.28
N ALA A 81 -9.53 -1.06 -15.86
CA ALA A 81 -9.02 0.02 -16.70
C ALA A 81 -8.33 -0.51 -17.98
N ALA A 82 -7.46 -1.51 -17.85
CA ALA A 82 -6.77 -2.15 -18.97
C ALA A 82 -7.75 -2.87 -19.92
N SER A 83 -8.74 -3.57 -19.36
CA SER A 83 -9.78 -4.26 -20.15
C SER A 83 -10.65 -3.27 -20.92
N ASP A 84 -11.05 -2.16 -20.30
CA ASP A 84 -11.84 -1.09 -20.93
C ASP A 84 -11.04 -0.34 -22.01
N ALA A 85 -9.72 -0.21 -21.84
CA ALA A 85 -8.80 0.27 -22.87
C ALA A 85 -8.59 -0.74 -24.02
N GLY A 86 -9.21 -1.93 -23.94
CA GLY A 86 -9.20 -2.96 -24.98
C GLY A 86 -7.91 -3.76 -25.07
N LEU A 87 -7.12 -3.82 -23.99
CA LEU A 87 -5.96 -4.68 -23.89
C LEU A 87 -6.39 -6.15 -23.74
N ASP A 88 -5.50 -7.08 -24.11
CA ASP A 88 -5.77 -8.51 -23.97
C ASP A 88 -5.44 -9.01 -22.56
N SER A 89 -5.81 -10.26 -22.27
CA SER A 89 -5.66 -10.87 -20.95
C SER A 89 -4.21 -10.94 -20.48
N ASP A 90 -3.27 -11.14 -21.40
CA ASP A 90 -1.85 -11.25 -21.09
C ASP A 90 -1.36 -9.88 -20.58
N ALA A 91 -1.69 -8.80 -21.30
CA ALA A 91 -1.39 -7.44 -20.86
C ALA A 91 -2.10 -7.05 -19.56
N VAL A 92 -3.36 -7.45 -19.37
CA VAL A 92 -4.11 -7.22 -18.13
C VAL A 92 -3.42 -7.91 -16.94
N SER A 93 -3.02 -9.17 -17.11
CA SER A 93 -2.31 -9.96 -16.08
C SER A 93 -0.99 -9.30 -15.67
N ASP A 94 -0.20 -8.87 -16.66
CA ASP A 94 1.09 -8.19 -16.41
C ASP A 94 0.92 -6.82 -15.72
N ILE A 95 -0.09 -6.05 -16.10
CA ILE A 95 -0.40 -4.75 -15.48
C ILE A 95 -0.79 -4.94 -14.00
N VAL A 96 -1.70 -5.88 -13.74
CA VAL A 96 -2.14 -6.23 -12.38
C VAL A 96 -0.96 -6.64 -11.51
N GLY A 97 -0.09 -7.51 -12.04
CA GLY A 97 1.11 -7.95 -11.32
C GLY A 97 2.02 -6.79 -10.95
N GLN A 98 2.30 -5.88 -11.88
CA GLN A 98 3.17 -4.72 -11.61
C GLN A 98 2.57 -3.73 -10.61
N VAL A 99 1.26 -3.46 -10.70
CA VAL A 99 0.56 -2.58 -9.75
C VAL A 99 0.56 -3.19 -8.35
N ALA A 100 0.25 -4.49 -8.25
CA ALA A 100 0.30 -5.21 -6.97
C ALA A 100 1.71 -5.23 -6.37
N ASP A 101 2.73 -5.58 -7.16
CA ASP A 101 4.13 -5.59 -6.73
C ASP A 101 4.61 -4.21 -6.25
N SER A 102 4.17 -3.13 -6.91
CA SER A 102 4.46 -1.76 -6.45
C SER A 102 3.80 -1.50 -5.11
N SER A 103 2.53 -1.88 -4.96
CA SER A 103 1.74 -1.66 -3.74
C SER A 103 2.26 -2.45 -2.53
N ASP A 104 2.91 -3.59 -2.73
CA ASP A 104 3.56 -4.37 -1.66
C ASP A 104 4.70 -3.60 -0.96
N ASN A 105 5.20 -2.53 -1.57
CA ASN A 105 6.23 -1.67 -1.00
C ASN A 105 5.66 -0.47 -0.21
N VAL A 106 4.33 -0.30 -0.18
CA VAL A 106 3.67 0.71 0.66
C VAL A 106 3.86 0.33 2.13
N ALA A 107 4.30 1.29 2.95
CA ALA A 107 4.44 1.07 4.38
C ALA A 107 3.07 0.96 5.06
N ASP A 108 3.01 0.20 6.17
CA ASP A 108 1.80 0.13 6.98
C ASP A 108 1.41 1.53 7.48
N SER A 109 0.10 1.80 7.52
CA SER A 109 -0.44 3.09 7.98
C SER A 109 0.07 3.52 9.36
N ALA A 110 0.35 2.59 10.27
CA ALA A 110 0.92 2.88 11.58
C ALA A 110 2.36 3.37 11.49
N ASP A 111 3.15 2.80 10.58
CA ASP A 111 4.53 3.22 10.34
C ASP A 111 4.56 4.59 9.65
N VAL A 112 3.70 4.81 8.65
CA VAL A 112 3.56 6.10 7.96
C VAL A 112 3.16 7.19 8.96
N ALA A 113 2.14 6.95 9.79
CA ALA A 113 1.66 7.91 10.78
C ALA A 113 2.76 8.28 11.80
N ALA A 114 3.51 7.28 12.24
CA ALA A 114 4.59 7.45 13.20
C ALA A 114 5.79 8.19 12.61
N ALA A 115 6.15 7.92 11.35
CA ALA A 115 7.17 8.68 10.63
C ALA A 115 6.76 10.15 10.44
N ALA A 116 5.52 10.40 10.01
CA ALA A 116 4.98 11.75 9.87
C ALA A 116 4.96 12.53 11.21
N ALA A 117 4.69 11.83 12.33
CA ALA A 117 4.79 12.40 13.66
C ALA A 117 6.24 12.77 14.01
N ALA A 118 7.21 11.91 13.68
CA ALA A 118 8.64 12.16 13.89
C ALA A 118 9.11 13.39 13.10
N ASP A 119 8.71 13.51 11.82
CA ASP A 119 9.01 14.67 10.97
C ASP A 119 8.38 15.96 11.49
N SER A 120 7.25 15.85 12.17
CA SER A 120 6.61 16.95 12.88
C SER A 120 7.28 17.31 14.22
N GLY A 121 8.37 16.63 14.58
CA GLY A 121 9.17 16.87 15.78
C GLY A 121 8.64 16.18 17.04
N ALA A 122 7.85 15.12 16.90
CA ALA A 122 7.45 14.29 18.03
C ALA A 122 8.68 13.63 18.69
N SER A 123 8.57 13.34 19.99
CA SER A 123 9.57 12.49 20.67
C SER A 123 9.37 11.01 20.33
N ASP A 124 10.41 10.19 20.50
CA ASP A 124 10.34 8.74 20.21
C ASP A 124 9.21 8.03 20.99
N ALA A 125 8.90 8.49 22.20
CA ALA A 125 7.78 7.98 22.97
C ALA A 125 6.41 8.34 22.36
N GLN A 126 6.29 9.53 21.75
CA GLN A 126 5.07 9.94 21.05
C GLN A 126 4.95 9.22 19.71
N VAL A 127 6.05 9.05 18.96
CA VAL A 127 6.11 8.26 17.73
C VAL A 127 5.62 6.83 17.99
N ALA A 128 6.17 6.16 19.01
CA ALA A 128 5.73 4.82 19.39
C ALA A 128 4.26 4.76 19.84
N GLN A 129 3.77 5.80 20.51
CA GLN A 129 2.36 5.89 20.92
C GLN A 129 1.43 6.05 19.70
N VAL A 130 1.79 6.88 18.73
CA VAL A 130 1.02 7.06 17.49
C VAL A 130 0.96 5.74 16.73
N ALA A 131 2.11 5.11 16.48
CA ALA A 131 2.18 3.81 15.82
C ALA A 131 1.24 2.79 16.47
N ALA A 132 1.39 2.59 17.79
CA ALA A 132 0.59 1.61 18.52
C ALA A 132 -0.92 1.92 18.51
N SER A 133 -1.31 3.19 18.43
CA SER A 133 -2.72 3.58 18.37
C SER A 133 -3.33 3.34 16.99
N VAL A 134 -2.60 3.71 15.93
CA VAL A 134 -3.03 3.48 14.54
C VAL A 134 -3.06 1.98 14.22
N ASP A 135 -2.07 1.21 14.66
CA ASP A 135 -2.03 -0.25 14.55
C ASP A 135 -3.23 -0.92 15.25
N ALA A 136 -3.72 -0.32 16.33
CA ALA A 136 -4.95 -0.73 17.01
C ALA A 136 -6.24 -0.27 16.31
N GLY A 137 -6.14 0.40 15.16
CA GLY A 137 -7.24 0.88 14.33
C GLY A 137 -7.75 2.29 14.68
N ALA A 138 -6.96 3.10 15.38
CA ALA A 138 -7.29 4.51 15.57
C ALA A 138 -7.05 5.31 14.28
N ASP A 139 -7.87 6.34 14.09
CA ASP A 139 -7.65 7.39 13.09
C ASP A 139 -6.30 8.09 13.32
N PRO A 140 -5.48 8.33 12.26
CA PRO A 140 -4.13 8.89 12.42
C PRO A 140 -4.09 10.27 13.08
N ALA A 141 -4.99 11.19 12.70
CA ALA A 141 -5.09 12.49 13.36
C ALA A 141 -5.44 12.35 14.85
N ALA A 142 -6.42 11.50 15.18
CA ALA A 142 -6.80 11.26 16.56
C ALA A 142 -5.66 10.66 17.40
N ALA A 143 -4.93 9.69 16.84
CA ALA A 143 -3.76 9.08 17.47
C ALA A 143 -2.66 10.12 17.76
N ALA A 144 -2.38 11.02 16.81
CA ALA A 144 -1.43 12.10 16.97
C ALA A 144 -1.86 13.11 18.05
N ASP A 145 -3.13 13.51 18.06
CA ASP A 145 -3.68 14.41 19.09
C ASP A 145 -3.60 13.77 20.50
N ASP A 146 -3.92 12.47 20.63
CA ASP A 146 -3.82 11.73 21.89
C ASP A 146 -2.37 11.53 22.37
N ALA A 147 -1.41 11.49 21.43
CA ALA A 147 0.02 11.56 21.72
C ALA A 147 0.49 12.97 22.11
N GLY A 148 -0.40 13.97 22.06
CA GLY A 148 -0.13 15.34 22.48
C GLY A 148 0.61 16.17 21.43
N LEU A 149 0.52 15.79 20.15
CA LEU A 149 0.97 16.63 19.05
C LEU A 149 0.07 17.87 18.93
N SER A 150 0.55 18.88 18.21
CA SER A 150 -0.28 20.02 17.86
C SER A 150 -1.31 19.62 16.80
N SER A 151 -2.48 20.27 16.77
CA SER A 151 -3.50 19.97 15.76
C SER A 151 -3.01 20.17 14.31
N ALA A 152 -2.03 21.05 14.10
CA ALA A 152 -1.42 21.22 12.77
C ALA A 152 -0.54 20.01 12.38
N ALA A 153 0.16 19.43 13.36
CA ALA A 153 0.94 18.21 13.16
C ALA A 153 0.03 16.98 13.02
N ALA A 154 -1.03 16.88 13.83
CA ALA A 154 -2.02 15.81 13.69
C ALA A 154 -2.69 15.81 12.31
N ALA A 155 -3.08 16.99 11.80
CA ALA A 155 -3.61 17.10 10.45
C ALA A 155 -2.56 16.79 9.36
N ALA A 156 -1.28 17.06 9.60
CA ALA A 156 -0.22 16.69 8.65
C ALA A 156 -0.02 15.16 8.61
N VAL A 157 -0.02 14.51 9.78
CA VAL A 157 0.02 13.04 9.90
C VAL A 157 -1.13 12.41 9.11
N ASP A 158 -2.34 12.93 9.28
CA ASP A 158 -3.54 12.46 8.57
C ASP A 158 -3.38 12.51 7.06
N ASN A 159 -3.03 13.69 6.51
CA ASN A 159 -2.86 13.84 5.07
C ASN A 159 -1.75 12.93 4.50
N ILE A 160 -0.64 12.75 5.23
CA ILE A 160 0.45 11.89 4.76
C ILE A 160 0.03 10.42 4.74
N VAL A 161 -0.76 9.97 5.71
CA VAL A 161 -1.30 8.60 5.72
C VAL A 161 -2.31 8.41 4.60
N ASP A 162 -3.19 9.39 4.36
CA ASP A 162 -4.13 9.36 3.24
C ASP A 162 -3.39 9.31 1.89
N ASP A 163 -2.40 10.19 1.68
CA ASP A 163 -1.58 10.22 0.45
C ASP A 163 -0.83 8.89 0.24
N ALA A 164 -0.34 8.25 1.32
CA ALA A 164 0.30 6.94 1.23
C ALA A 164 -0.70 5.81 0.94
N ALA A 165 -1.92 5.90 1.45
CA ALA A 165 -2.97 4.93 1.21
C ALA A 165 -3.41 4.91 -0.27
N ASP A 166 -3.38 6.07 -0.93
CA ASP A 166 -3.65 6.20 -2.38
C ASP A 166 -2.67 5.39 -3.24
N ASN A 167 -1.50 5.02 -2.71
CA ASN A 167 -0.52 4.18 -3.42
C ASN A 167 -0.81 2.66 -3.32
N THR A 168 -1.90 2.26 -2.67
CA THR A 168 -2.28 0.85 -2.53
C THR A 168 -3.07 0.38 -3.75
N ALA A 169 -2.78 -0.82 -4.24
CA ALA A 169 -3.54 -1.42 -5.34
C ALA A 169 -5.00 -1.71 -4.94
N ASP A 170 -5.91 -1.71 -5.90
CA ASP A 170 -7.30 -2.12 -5.64
C ASP A 170 -7.35 -3.59 -5.22
N SER A 171 -8.30 -3.93 -4.34
CA SER A 171 -8.51 -5.30 -3.87
C SER A 171 -8.74 -6.34 -4.97
N ALA A 172 -9.32 -5.95 -6.11
CA ALA A 172 -9.49 -6.81 -7.28
C ALA A 172 -8.15 -7.14 -7.93
N ASP A 173 -7.24 -6.16 -8.03
CA ASP A 173 -5.88 -6.36 -8.55
C ASP A 173 -5.06 -7.23 -7.60
N VAL A 174 -5.14 -6.98 -6.29
CA VAL A 174 -4.47 -7.81 -5.27
C VAL A 174 -4.93 -9.27 -5.33
N ALA A 175 -6.24 -9.51 -5.43
CA ALA A 175 -6.79 -10.86 -5.54
C ALA A 175 -6.35 -11.56 -6.84
N ALA A 176 -6.31 -10.82 -7.94
CA ALA A 176 -5.90 -11.34 -9.23
C ALA A 176 -4.39 -11.64 -9.28
N ALA A 177 -3.55 -10.78 -8.71
CA ALA A 177 -2.12 -11.04 -8.52
C ALA A 177 -1.87 -12.30 -7.68
N ALA A 178 -2.59 -12.47 -6.57
CA ALA A 178 -2.51 -13.69 -5.75
C ALA A 178 -2.92 -14.96 -6.53
N ALA A 179 -3.88 -14.85 -7.45
CA ALA A 179 -4.25 -15.94 -8.34
C ALA A 179 -3.13 -16.27 -9.34
N ALA A 180 -2.47 -15.25 -9.90
CA ALA A 180 -1.32 -15.40 -10.78
C ALA A 180 -0.16 -16.13 -10.07
N ASP A 181 0.17 -15.72 -8.85
CA ASP A 181 1.19 -16.36 -8.00
C ASP A 181 0.84 -17.83 -7.66
N SER A 182 -0.45 -18.13 -7.61
CA SER A 182 -0.97 -19.49 -7.42
C SER A 182 -0.94 -20.32 -8.71
N GLY A 183 -0.48 -19.76 -9.84
CA GLY A 183 -0.34 -20.42 -11.13
C GLY A 183 -1.60 -20.43 -12.00
N ALA A 184 -2.53 -19.49 -11.78
CA ALA A 184 -3.65 -19.25 -12.68
C ALA A 184 -3.15 -18.78 -14.07
N SER A 185 -3.90 -19.05 -15.13
CA SER A 185 -3.61 -18.46 -16.44
C SER A 185 -4.01 -16.98 -16.50
N ASP A 186 -3.48 -16.24 -17.46
CA ASP A 186 -3.79 -14.81 -17.65
C ASP A 186 -5.29 -14.56 -17.84
N GLU A 187 -6.01 -15.45 -18.53
CA GLU A 187 -7.47 -15.35 -18.62
C GLU A 187 -8.16 -15.60 -17.29
N GLN A 188 -7.60 -16.44 -16.41
CA GLN A 188 -8.16 -16.69 -15.08
C GLN A 188 -7.88 -15.51 -14.15
N VAL A 189 -6.70 -14.89 -14.24
CA VAL A 189 -6.34 -13.67 -13.52
C VAL A 189 -7.32 -12.54 -13.87
N ALA A 190 -7.54 -12.29 -15.17
CA ALA A 190 -8.50 -11.30 -15.64
C ALA A 190 -9.95 -11.62 -15.18
N GLN A 191 -10.33 -12.90 -15.11
CA GLN A 191 -11.64 -13.31 -14.59
C GLN A 191 -11.77 -13.07 -13.08
N VAL A 192 -10.73 -13.32 -12.29
CA VAL A 192 -10.72 -13.07 -10.84
C VAL A 192 -10.91 -11.58 -10.60
N ALA A 193 -10.10 -10.72 -11.23
CA ALA A 193 -10.22 -9.27 -11.09
C ALA A 193 -11.64 -8.79 -11.42
N ALA A 194 -12.15 -9.14 -12.60
CA ALA A 194 -13.50 -8.76 -13.03
C ALA A 194 -14.61 -9.26 -12.09
N SER A 195 -14.42 -10.42 -11.46
CA SER A 195 -15.38 -10.96 -10.49
C SER A 195 -15.39 -10.15 -9.18
N VAL A 196 -14.21 -9.77 -8.68
CA VAL A 196 -14.05 -8.98 -7.46
C VAL A 196 -14.56 -7.55 -7.69
N ASP A 197 -14.24 -6.94 -8.83
CA ASP A 197 -14.79 -5.64 -9.25
C ASP A 197 -16.32 -5.63 -9.33
N ALA A 198 -16.91 -6.76 -9.74
CA ALA A 198 -18.37 -6.93 -9.76
C ALA A 198 -18.98 -7.14 -8.35
N GLY A 199 -18.16 -7.15 -7.29
CA GLY A 199 -18.56 -7.29 -5.90
C GLY A 199 -18.52 -8.72 -5.37
N ALA A 200 -17.85 -9.66 -6.04
CA ALA A 200 -17.51 -10.93 -5.40
C ALA A 200 -16.53 -10.67 -4.25
N SER A 201 -16.71 -11.37 -3.13
CA SER A 201 -15.73 -11.27 -2.05
C SER A 201 -14.44 -11.95 -2.51
N PRO A 202 -13.24 -11.39 -2.24
CA PRO A 202 -11.96 -12.04 -2.58
C PRO A 202 -11.80 -13.45 -1.98
N SER A 203 -12.57 -13.78 -0.94
CA SER A 203 -12.61 -15.12 -0.32
C SER A 203 -13.51 -16.14 -1.05
N ASP A 204 -14.31 -15.69 -2.02
CA ASP A 204 -15.20 -16.51 -2.85
C ASP A 204 -14.65 -16.76 -4.27
N ALA A 205 -13.58 -16.04 -4.67
CA ALA A 205 -12.95 -16.10 -5.99
C ALA A 205 -11.86 -17.18 -6.09
#